data_AF-A0AAJ8MC08-F1
#
_entry.id   AF-A0AAJ8MC08-F1
#
_cell.length_a   1.000
_cell.length_b   1.000
_cell.length_c   1.000
_cell.angle_alpha   90.00
_cell.angle_beta   90.00
_cell.angle_gamma   90.00
#
_symmetry.space_group_name_H-M   'P 1'
#
loop_
_entity.id
_entity.type
_entity.pdbx_description
1 polymer ?
#
loop_
_entity_poly.entity_id
_entity_poly.type
_entity_poly.pdbx_seq_one_letter_code
_entity_poly.pdbx_strand_id
1 'polypeptide(L)'
;MSMRRTQRAPQSCSNCTKRKVKCTKVLPCTECLDRGLGSSCRREAVVVKGRVVNNDTPTAPTKDELQMENVRLRNRIRELEARGGQEHQAEIGGTSLWRRQ
;
A
#
# COMPACT_ATOMS: atom_id res chain seq x y z
N MET A 1 -17.12 14.77 10.74
CA MET A 1 -15.85 15.51 10.85
C MET A 1 -15.85 16.63 9.81
N SER A 2 -15.69 17.89 10.22
CA SER A 2 -15.65 19.04 9.30
C SER A 2 -14.20 19.38 8.93
N MET A 3 -13.94 19.72 7.66
CA MET A 3 -12.60 20.06 7.18
C MET A 3 -12.16 21.45 7.69
N ARG A 4 -10.92 21.55 8.19
CA ARG A 4 -10.40 22.78 8.78
C ARG A 4 -10.25 23.87 7.71
N ARG A 5 -10.77 25.07 8.01
CA ARG A 5 -10.63 26.28 7.18
C ARG A 5 -9.43 27.09 7.66
N THR A 6 -8.56 27.49 6.74
CA THR A 6 -7.29 28.16 7.08
C THR A 6 -6.90 29.18 6.03
N GLN A 7 -6.03 30.12 6.41
CA GLN A 7 -5.49 31.09 5.45
C GLN A 7 -4.35 30.52 4.59
N ARG A 8 -3.60 29.53 5.10
CA ARG A 8 -2.43 28.92 4.44
C ARG A 8 -2.47 27.39 4.56
N ALA A 9 -2.10 26.71 3.49
CA ALA A 9 -2.04 25.25 3.48
C ALA A 9 -0.83 24.73 4.31
N PRO A 10 -1.02 23.70 5.14
CA PRO A 10 0.08 23.07 5.86
C PRO A 10 1.03 22.36 4.88
N GLN A 11 2.34 22.54 5.10
CA GLN A 11 3.39 21.96 4.25
C GLN A 11 4.01 20.70 4.87
N SER A 12 4.04 20.62 6.20
CA SER A 12 4.49 19.44 6.94
C SER A 12 3.45 18.33 6.86
N CYS A 13 3.90 17.07 6.82
CA CYS A 13 2.99 15.93 6.88
C CYS A 13 2.30 15.84 8.26
N SER A 14 1.15 15.19 8.30
CA SER A 14 0.33 15.02 9.50
C SER A 14 1.07 14.20 10.59
N ASN A 15 1.85 13.20 10.21
CA ASN A 15 2.63 12.38 11.14
C ASN A 15 3.72 13.19 11.87
N CYS A 16 4.52 13.96 11.14
CA CYS A 16 5.56 14.81 11.73
C CYS A 16 4.95 15.94 12.57
N THR A 17 3.84 16.53 12.12
CA THR A 17 3.12 17.56 12.88
C THR A 17 2.62 17.02 14.23
N LYS A 18 1.98 15.84 14.25
CA LYS A 18 1.51 15.19 15.48
C LYS A 18 2.66 14.86 16.44
N ARG A 19 3.80 14.43 15.90
CA ARG A 19 5.01 14.08 16.67
C ARG A 19 5.87 15.27 17.06
N LYS A 20 5.58 16.46 16.52
CA LYS A 20 6.35 17.69 16.72
C LYS A 20 7.83 17.55 16.31
N VAL A 21 8.09 16.83 15.21
CA VAL A 21 9.44 16.64 14.64
C VAL A 21 9.60 17.38 13.31
N LYS A 22 10.84 17.61 12.88
CA LYS A 22 11.16 18.29 11.62
C LYS A 22 10.72 17.44 10.43
N CYS A 23 9.89 18.00 9.56
CA CYS A 23 9.47 17.37 8.31
C CYS A 23 10.34 17.86 7.15
N THR A 24 10.82 16.97 6.28
CA THR A 24 11.54 17.34 5.05
C THR A 24 10.62 17.84 3.94
N LYS A 25 9.29 17.78 4.14
CA LYS A 25 8.23 18.30 3.26
C LYS A 25 8.16 17.69 1.86
N VAL A 26 9.07 16.79 1.48
CA VAL A 26 8.91 15.86 0.36
C VAL A 26 7.97 14.73 0.82
N LEU A 27 7.03 14.27 0.00
CA LEU A 27 6.16 13.14 0.34
C LEU A 27 6.55 11.89 -0.48
N PRO A 28 6.67 10.72 0.16
CA PRO A 28 6.79 10.51 1.60
C PRO A 28 8.05 11.17 2.18
N CYS A 29 7.97 11.77 3.38
CA CYS A 29 9.13 12.45 3.96
C CYS A 29 10.10 11.44 4.57
N THR A 30 11.39 11.80 4.62
CA THR A 30 12.49 10.97 5.14
C THR A 30 12.17 10.39 6.53
N GLU A 31 11.73 11.25 7.46
CA GLU A 31 11.28 10.86 8.80
C GLU A 31 10.15 9.81 8.80
N CYS A 32 9.27 9.82 7.80
CA CYS A 32 8.22 8.81 7.69
C CYS A 32 8.73 7.53 7.02
N LEU A 33 9.67 7.63 6.07
CA LEU A 33 10.30 6.47 5.43
C LEU A 33 11.12 5.67 6.43
N ASP A 34 12.01 6.34 7.16
CA ASP A 34 12.92 5.72 8.15
C ASP A 34 12.16 4.98 9.25
N ARG A 35 10.91 5.39 9.49
CA ARG A 35 10.04 4.84 10.52
C ARG A 35 9.01 3.84 9.99
N GLY A 36 9.09 3.45 8.73
CA GLY A 36 8.16 2.52 8.09
C GLY A 36 6.72 3.05 7.93
N LEU A 37 6.53 4.37 7.98
CA LEU A 37 5.23 5.04 7.86
C LEU A 37 5.01 5.73 6.51
N GLY A 38 5.87 5.47 5.51
CA GLY A 38 5.81 6.10 4.19
C GLY A 38 4.44 6.06 3.53
N SER A 39 3.75 4.91 3.61
CA SER A 39 2.39 4.70 3.06
C SER A 39 1.32 5.61 3.68
N SER A 40 1.51 6.00 4.94
CA SER A 40 0.60 6.89 5.68
C SER A 40 1.04 8.36 5.66
N CYS A 41 2.17 8.67 5.02
CA CYS A 41 2.75 10.01 4.99
C CYS A 41 1.93 10.92 4.07
N ARG A 42 1.08 11.77 4.66
CA ARG A 42 0.23 12.73 3.93
C ARG A 42 0.13 14.07 4.63
N ARG A 43 -0.08 15.14 3.85
CA ARG A 43 -0.44 16.47 4.37
C ARG A 43 -1.91 16.48 4.80
N GLU A 44 -2.24 17.37 5.71
CA GLU A 44 -3.64 17.59 6.11
C GLU A 44 -4.37 18.31 4.96
N ALA A 45 -5.50 17.75 4.53
CA ALA A 45 -6.41 18.41 3.60
C ALA A 45 -7.17 19.52 4.33
N VAL A 46 -7.09 20.75 3.81
CA VAL A 46 -7.69 21.94 4.41
C VAL A 46 -8.39 22.79 3.35
N VAL A 47 -9.34 23.61 3.78
CA VAL A 47 -9.97 24.61 2.91
C VAL A 47 -9.19 25.93 3.00
N VAL A 48 -8.69 26.41 1.87
CA VAL A 48 -8.01 27.71 1.72
C VAL A 48 -8.75 28.53 0.66
N LYS A 49 -9.22 29.73 1.03
CA LYS A 49 -9.96 30.64 0.12
C LYS A 49 -11.12 29.93 -0.62
N GLY A 50 -11.86 29.08 0.10
CA GLY A 50 -13.00 28.34 -0.45
C GLY A 50 -12.66 27.10 -1.29
N ARG A 51 -11.37 26.76 -1.47
CA ARG A 51 -10.93 25.57 -2.22
C ARG A 51 -10.25 24.56 -1.30
N VAL A 52 -10.47 23.27 -1.56
CA VAL A 52 -9.77 22.19 -0.84
C VAL A 52 -8.36 22.06 -1.41
N VAL A 53 -7.35 22.05 -0.54
CA VAL A 53 -5.92 21.92 -0.87
C VAL A 53 -5.33 20.71 -0.15
N ASN A 54 -4.29 20.09 -0.72
CA ASN A 54 -3.65 18.86 -0.22
C ASN A 54 -4.60 17.65 -0.14
N ASN A 55 -5.56 17.55 -1.07
CA ASN A 55 -6.45 16.38 -1.17
C ASN A 55 -5.78 15.26 -1.97
N ASP A 56 -4.53 14.94 -1.65
CA ASP A 56 -3.73 13.93 -2.34
C ASP A 56 -4.13 12.52 -1.86
N THR A 57 -5.41 12.30 -1.56
CA THR A 57 -5.92 10.95 -1.33
C THR A 57 -5.90 10.22 -2.65
N PRO A 58 -5.14 9.13 -2.80
CA PRO A 58 -5.36 8.22 -3.92
C PRO A 58 -6.84 7.85 -3.88
N THR A 59 -7.55 7.99 -5.00
CA THR A 59 -8.94 7.53 -5.11
C THR A 59 -8.94 6.08 -4.65
N ALA A 60 -9.57 5.83 -3.50
CA ALA A 60 -9.68 4.47 -3.01
C ALA A 60 -10.48 3.69 -4.06
N PRO A 61 -9.99 2.52 -4.51
CA PRO A 61 -10.72 1.71 -5.46
C PRO A 61 -12.10 1.40 -4.90
N THR A 62 -13.09 1.40 -5.79
CA THR A 62 -14.47 1.09 -5.42
C THR A 62 -14.56 -0.35 -4.90
N LYS A 63 -15.63 -0.63 -4.15
CA LYS A 63 -15.89 -2.00 -3.66
C LYS A 63 -15.90 -3.02 -4.81
N ASP A 64 -16.47 -2.63 -5.94
CA ASP A 64 -16.62 -3.50 -7.11
C ASP A 64 -15.28 -3.78 -7.78
N GLU A 65 -14.41 -2.77 -7.90
CA GLU A 65 -13.03 -2.93 -8.39
C GLU A 65 -12.22 -3.91 -7.52
N LEU A 66 -12.33 -3.78 -6.19
CA LEU A 66 -11.67 -4.68 -5.24
C LEU A 66 -12.19 -6.13 -5.32
N GLN A 67 -13.49 -6.29 -5.57
CA GLN A 67 -14.11 -7.62 -5.74
C GLN A 67 -13.65 -8.28 -7.02
N MET A 68 -13.59 -7.53 -8.13
CA MET A 68 -13.12 -8.02 -9.41
C MET A 68 -11.65 -8.46 -9.35
N GLU A 69 -10.80 -7.65 -8.71
CA GLU A 69 -9.39 -8.00 -8.50
C GLU A 69 -9.25 -9.24 -7.60
N ASN A 70 -10.07 -9.38 -6.55
CA ASN A 70 -10.09 -10.59 -5.72
C ASN A 70 -10.43 -11.85 -6.53
N VAL A 71 -11.43 -11.78 -7.41
CA VAL A 71 -11.79 -12.90 -8.29
C VAL A 71 -10.60 -13.26 -9.19
N ARG A 72 -9.97 -12.24 -9.81
CA ARG A 72 -8.80 -12.42 -10.68
C ARG A 72 -7.63 -13.08 -9.93
N LEU A 73 -7.29 -12.56 -8.76
CA LEU A 73 -6.20 -13.09 -7.94
C LEU A 73 -6.49 -14.53 -7.49
N ARG A 74 -7.71 -14.85 -7.07
CA ARG A 74 -8.11 -16.21 -6.67
C ARG A 74 -8.02 -17.21 -7.81
N ASN A 75 -8.43 -16.82 -9.02
CA ASN A 75 -8.28 -17.67 -10.20
C ASN A 75 -6.81 -17.92 -10.52
N ARG A 76 -5.99 -16.87 -10.46
CA ARG A 76 -4.55 -16.99 -10.70
C ARG A 76 -3.85 -17.89 -9.67
N ILE A 77 -4.23 -17.76 -8.40
CA ILE A 77 -3.75 -18.64 -7.33
C ILE A 77 -4.10 -20.10 -7.64
N ARG A 78 -5.36 -20.38 -8.00
CA ARG A 78 -5.79 -21.75 -8.34
C ARG A 78 -4.99 -22.35 -9.50
N GLU A 79 -4.71 -21.58 -10.54
CA GLU A 79 -3.87 -22.03 -11.67
C GLU A 79 -2.43 -22.35 -11.24
N LEU A 80 -1.84 -21.50 -10.41
CA LEU A 80 -0.48 -21.68 -9.92
C LEU A 80 -0.39 -22.86 -8.95
N GLU A 81 -1.36 -23.02 -8.06
CA GLU A 81 -1.46 -24.15 -7.14
C GLU A 81 -1.66 -25.46 -7.90
N ALA A 82 -2.47 -25.46 -8.97
CA ALA A 82 -2.61 -26.63 -9.83
C ALA A 82 -1.29 -27.01 -10.53
N ARG A 83 -0.48 -26.01 -10.91
CA ARG A 83 0.86 -26.24 -11.50
C ARG A 83 1.87 -26.71 -10.45
N GLY A 84 1.93 -26.07 -9.28
CA GLY A 84 2.87 -26.42 -8.21
C GLY A 84 2.52 -27.72 -7.47
N GLY A 85 1.24 -28.12 -7.46
CA GLY A 85 0.80 -29.41 -6.93
C GLY A 85 1.25 -30.60 -7.77
N GLN A 86 1.48 -30.41 -9.08
CA GLN A 86 2.02 -31.44 -9.98
C GLN A 86 3.52 -31.69 -9.74
N GLU A 87 4.28 -30.66 -9.40
CA GLU A 87 5.72 -30.77 -9.11
C GLU A 87 5.97 -31.54 -7.79
N HIS A 88 5.13 -31.33 -6.76
CA HIS A 88 5.31 -31.99 -5.46
C HIS A 88 4.77 -33.44 -5.41
N GLN A 89 3.83 -33.83 -6.27
CA GLN A 89 3.34 -35.22 -6.36
C GLN A 89 4.26 -36.15 -7.17
N ALA A 90 5.05 -35.61 -8.10
CA ALA A 90 6.03 -36.40 -8.86
C ALA A 90 7.22 -36.87 -7.99
N GLU A 91 7.56 -36.14 -6.93
CA GLU A 91 8.68 -36.49 -6.03
C GLU A 91 8.31 -37.52 -4.94
N ILE A 92 7.05 -37.56 -4.48
CA ILE A 92 6.63 -38.45 -3.38
C ILE A 92 6.23 -39.85 -3.91
N GLY A 93 5.91 -39.98 -5.20
CA GLY A 93 5.52 -41.25 -5.84
C GLY A 93 6.66 -42.04 -6.51
N GLY A 94 7.88 -41.50 -6.55
CA GLY A 94 9.01 -42.08 -7.29
C GLY A 94 10.13 -42.59 -6.39
N THR A 95 10.05 -43.84 -5.95
CA THR A 95 11.25 -44.61 -5.61
C THR A 95 12.15 -44.69 -6.85
N SER A 96 13.21 -43.88 -6.95
CA SER A 96 14.40 -44.24 -7.73
C SER A 96 15.65 -43.41 -7.41
N LEU A 97 16.62 -44.09 -6.80
CA LEU A 97 18.00 -44.20 -7.29
C LEU A 97 18.64 -42.94 -7.91
N TRP A 98 19.17 -42.05 -7.07
CA TRP A 98 20.37 -41.28 -7.45
C TRP A 98 21.62 -41.98 -6.92
N ARG A 99 22.00 -43.04 -7.66
CA ARG A 99 23.37 -43.59 -7.65
C ARG A 99 24.12 -42.95 -8.82
N ARG A 100 25.36 -42.52 -8.55
CA ARG A 100 26.44 -41.98 -9.41
C ARG A 100 26.70 -40.51 -9.06
N GLN A 101 27.93 -40.10 -8.76
CA GLN A 101 29.25 -40.73 -8.79
C GLN A 101 30.10 -40.08 -7.71
#